data_AF-A0A5B8V0I7-F1
#
_entry.id   AF-A0A5B8V0I7-F1
#
_cell.length_a   1.000
_cell.length_b   1.000
_cell.length_c   1.000
_cell.angle_alpha   90.00
_cell.angle_beta   90.00
_cell.angle_gamma   90.00
#
_symmetry.space_group_name_H-M   'P 1'
#
loop_
_entity.id
_entity.type
_entity.pdbx_description
1 polymer ?
#
loop_
_entity_poly.entity_id
_entity_poly.type
_entity_poly.pdbx_seq_one_letter_code
_entity_poly.pdbx_strand_id
1 'polypeptide(L)'
;MKKVFIVLGLSLVVAACGGNKSGGDSSADSTSAANQTAATAESSAAQDTAASHDGTDKAGGTPAAPGAQLIAKSDCSTCHKEQQKIVGPAFADVAEKYKGKGDAIVDTLANKIIKGGSGNWGTTPMVGHPSISMDDARTIAKYILSVKKQ
;
A
#
# COMPACT_ATOMS: atom_id res chain seq x y z
N MET A 1 21.65 26.13 -35.97
CA MET A 1 23.01 26.62 -35.70
C MET A 1 23.42 26.03 -34.34
N LYS A 2 24.20 24.93 -34.31
CA LYS A 2 25.67 24.90 -34.08
C LYS A 2 26.01 25.53 -32.71
N LYS A 3 26.50 24.88 -31.64
CA LYS A 3 27.35 23.67 -31.40
C LYS A 3 27.12 23.20 -29.94
N VAL A 4 26.93 21.92 -29.62
CA VAL A 4 27.93 20.91 -29.18
C VAL A 4 29.01 21.43 -28.23
N PHE A 5 28.95 21.00 -26.96
CA PHE A 5 30.12 20.81 -26.10
C PHE A 5 30.03 19.43 -25.43
N ILE A 6 30.85 18.52 -25.96
CA ILE A 6 31.21 17.21 -25.41
C ILE A 6 32.28 17.46 -24.35
N VAL A 7 32.08 16.97 -23.11
CA VAL A 7 33.20 16.70 -22.19
C VAL A 7 33.08 15.26 -21.72
N LEU A 8 33.94 14.45 -22.32
CA LEU A 8 34.24 13.06 -22.08
C LEU A 8 35.04 12.95 -20.77
N GLY A 9 34.39 12.50 -19.69
CA GLY A 9 35.03 12.21 -18.40
C GLY A 9 35.13 10.71 -18.18
N LEU A 10 36.11 10.09 -18.82
CA LEU A 10 36.55 8.70 -18.63
C LEU A 10 37.37 8.61 -17.34
N SER A 11 36.83 8.00 -16.29
CA SER A 11 37.63 7.53 -15.14
C SER A 11 37.45 6.01 -14.99
N LEU A 12 38.51 5.31 -15.36
CA LEU A 12 38.71 3.86 -15.25
C LEU A 12 38.87 3.42 -13.79
N VAL A 13 38.07 2.39 -13.44
CA VAL A 13 38.44 1.10 -12.81
C VAL A 13 39.58 1.08 -11.78
N VAL A 14 39.23 0.66 -10.56
CA VAL A 14 40.08 -0.19 -9.72
C VAL A 14 39.33 -1.50 -9.47
N ALA A 15 39.75 -2.55 -10.17
CA ALA A 15 39.46 -3.94 -9.85
C ALA A 15 40.67 -4.47 -9.06
N ALA A 16 40.41 -5.08 -7.89
CA ALA A 16 41.42 -5.79 -7.12
C ALA A 16 40.88 -7.16 -6.67
N CYS A 17 41.71 -8.18 -6.87
CA CYS A 17 41.58 -9.64 -6.70
C CYS A 17 40.80 -10.10 -5.44
N GLY A 18 40.10 -11.23 -5.40
CA GLY A 18 40.30 -12.51 -6.10
C GLY A 18 40.95 -13.53 -5.14
N GLY A 19 40.16 -14.45 -4.57
CA GLY A 19 40.64 -15.57 -3.75
C GLY A 19 39.57 -16.66 -3.58
N ASN A 20 39.73 -17.78 -4.28
CA ASN A 20 38.87 -18.98 -4.26
C ASN A 20 39.70 -20.21 -3.89
N LYS A 21 39.33 -20.92 -2.81
CA LYS A 21 39.60 -22.35 -2.54
C LYS A 21 38.83 -22.73 -1.25
N SER A 22 37.70 -23.42 -1.34
CA SER A 22 37.49 -24.88 -1.33
C SER A 22 37.75 -25.57 0.01
N GLY A 23 36.73 -26.30 0.49
CA GLY A 23 36.88 -27.64 1.06
C GLY A 23 36.20 -27.90 2.41
N GLY A 24 35.35 -28.94 2.44
CA GLY A 24 35.03 -29.76 3.62
C GLY A 24 33.74 -29.36 4.33
N ASP A 25 32.55 -29.86 3.97
CA ASP A 25 32.06 -31.26 4.00
C ASP A 25 32.07 -31.89 5.39
N SER A 26 30.89 -31.97 6.02
CA SER A 26 30.23 -33.21 6.46
C SER A 26 28.98 -32.80 7.25
N SER A 27 27.76 -33.05 6.77
CA SER A 27 27.10 -34.38 6.71
C SER A 27 27.00 -34.96 8.13
N ALA A 28 25.86 -35.41 8.64
CA ALA A 28 24.74 -36.00 7.93
C ALA A 28 23.53 -36.13 8.87
N ASP A 29 22.39 -36.38 8.22
CA ASP A 29 21.42 -37.42 8.62
C ASP A 29 20.54 -37.17 9.84
N SER A 30 19.25 -37.51 9.87
CA SER A 30 18.35 -38.24 8.97
C SER A 30 16.97 -38.18 9.66
N THR A 31 15.78 -38.39 9.12
CA THR A 31 15.32 -39.22 8.02
C THR A 31 13.88 -38.78 7.69
N SER A 32 13.52 -38.89 6.43
CA SER A 32 12.15 -38.85 5.92
C SER A 32 11.28 -40.02 6.40
N ALA A 33 9.97 -39.77 6.54
CA ALA A 33 8.89 -40.70 6.16
C ALA A 33 7.61 -39.85 6.05
N ALA A 34 7.18 -39.45 4.86
CA ALA A 34 6.22 -40.19 4.03
C ALA A 34 4.97 -40.66 4.82
N ASN A 35 3.79 -40.10 4.53
CA ASN A 35 2.76 -40.80 3.76
C ASN A 35 1.47 -39.97 3.61
N GLN A 36 1.19 -39.62 2.35
CA GLN A 36 -0.07 -39.55 1.59
C GLN A 36 -1.46 -39.30 2.22
N THR A 37 -2.26 -38.66 1.36
CA THR A 37 -3.66 -38.94 1.01
C THR A 37 -4.72 -37.92 1.46
N ALA A 38 -5.09 -37.10 0.47
CA ALA A 38 -6.42 -36.78 -0.03
C ALA A 38 -7.66 -36.94 0.88
N ALA A 39 -8.41 -35.85 0.99
CA ALA A 39 -9.88 -35.77 1.08
C ALA A 39 -10.25 -34.27 0.99
N THR A 40 -10.76 -33.78 -0.15
CA THR A 40 -12.18 -33.54 -0.45
C THR A 40 -12.88 -32.46 0.41
N ALA A 41 -13.77 -31.74 -0.28
CA ALA A 41 -14.78 -30.80 0.20
C ALA A 41 -14.28 -29.37 0.48
N GLU A 42 -14.59 -28.40 -0.38
CA GLU A 42 -15.92 -27.83 -0.64
C GLU A 42 -16.38 -26.89 0.49
N SER A 43 -16.53 -25.63 0.09
CA SER A 43 -17.49 -24.63 0.55
C SER A 43 -18.26 -24.91 1.85
N SER A 44 -18.03 -24.07 2.84
CA SER A 44 -19.10 -23.55 3.71
C SER A 44 -18.53 -22.33 4.43
N ALA A 45 -19.02 -21.12 4.19
CA ALA A 45 -20.27 -20.65 4.81
C ALA A 45 -20.35 -21.08 6.28
N ALA A 46 -19.41 -20.60 7.11
CA ALA A 46 -19.64 -20.50 8.54
C ALA A 46 -20.20 -19.12 8.84
N GLN A 47 -21.52 -19.01 8.64
CA GLN A 47 -22.34 -18.31 9.61
C GLN A 47 -22.17 -19.08 10.91
N ASP A 48 -21.73 -18.41 11.98
CA ASP A 48 -21.92 -18.93 13.31
C ASP A 48 -22.71 -17.94 14.15
N THR A 49 -23.53 -18.56 14.99
CA THR A 49 -24.84 -18.10 15.40
C THR A 49 -24.74 -17.22 16.63
N ALA A 50 -25.73 -16.33 16.73
CA ALA A 50 -26.00 -15.43 17.83
C ALA A 50 -25.83 -16.06 19.23
N ALA A 51 -25.11 -15.33 20.08
CA ALA A 51 -25.41 -15.25 21.51
C ALA A 51 -25.80 -13.80 21.81
N SER A 52 -27.07 -13.61 22.11
CA SER A 52 -27.68 -12.36 22.53
C SER A 52 -27.03 -11.85 23.83
N HIS A 53 -26.60 -10.60 23.85
CA HIS A 53 -26.60 -9.81 25.07
C HIS A 53 -26.85 -8.33 24.75
N ASP A 54 -27.93 -7.83 25.33
CA ASP A 54 -28.34 -6.45 25.57
C ASP A 54 -28.42 -5.43 24.41
N GLY A 55 -29.53 -4.71 24.40
CA GLY A 55 -29.93 -3.81 23.34
C GLY A 55 -29.03 -2.58 23.23
N THR A 56 -28.47 -2.42 22.05
CA THR A 56 -28.38 -1.10 21.41
C THR A 56 -28.56 -1.35 19.93
N ASP A 57 -29.66 -0.84 19.40
CA ASP A 57 -30.05 -0.76 18.00
C ASP A 57 -28.87 -0.37 17.11
N LYS A 58 -28.18 -1.40 16.63
CA LYS A 58 -27.19 -1.30 15.57
C LYS A 58 -27.93 -0.89 14.29
N ALA A 59 -27.92 0.41 14.00
CA ALA A 59 -28.24 0.92 12.68
C ALA A 59 -27.51 0.06 11.65
N GLY A 60 -28.26 -0.58 10.75
CA GLY A 60 -27.79 -1.47 9.70
C GLY A 60 -26.94 -0.74 8.67
N GLY A 61 -25.72 -0.36 9.04
CA GLY A 61 -24.70 0.14 8.14
C GLY A 61 -23.98 -1.03 7.49
N THR A 62 -23.91 -1.03 6.16
CA THR A 62 -22.95 -1.86 5.42
C THR A 62 -21.56 -1.66 6.04
N PRO A 63 -20.79 -2.72 6.34
CA PRO A 63 -19.46 -2.56 6.90
C PRO A 63 -18.64 -1.57 6.05
N ALA A 64 -18.18 -0.49 6.68
CA ALA A 64 -17.37 0.50 5.99
C ALA A 64 -16.12 -0.19 5.42
N ALA A 65 -15.74 0.14 4.18
CA ALA A 65 -14.55 -0.44 3.55
C ALA A 65 -13.32 -0.27 4.48
N PRO A 66 -12.39 -1.25 4.55
CA PRO A 66 -11.26 -1.18 5.48
C PRO A 66 -10.48 0.15 5.43
N GLY A 67 -10.25 0.71 4.25
CA GLY A 67 -9.59 2.01 4.09
C GLY A 67 -10.40 3.18 4.68
N ALA A 68 -11.73 3.14 4.60
CA ALA A 68 -12.59 4.15 5.23
C ALA A 68 -12.48 4.10 6.76
N GLN A 69 -12.37 2.89 7.33
CA GLN A 69 -12.19 2.72 8.77
C GLN A 69 -10.82 3.25 9.24
N LEU A 70 -9.76 3.01 8.46
CA LEU A 70 -8.42 3.54 8.75
C LEU A 70 -8.40 5.07 8.70
N ILE A 71 -9.06 5.67 7.69
CA ILE A 71 -9.23 7.12 7.59
C ILE A 71 -10.00 7.68 8.79
N ALA A 72 -11.08 7.01 9.21
CA ALA A 72 -11.90 7.44 10.34
C ALA A 72 -11.16 7.38 11.69
N LYS A 73 -10.19 6.47 11.83
CA LYS A 73 -9.32 6.35 13.02
C LYS A 73 -8.10 7.27 12.97
N SER A 74 -7.90 7.99 11.87
CA SER A 74 -6.76 8.87 11.63
C SER A 74 -7.19 10.34 11.54
N ASP A 75 -6.22 11.23 11.36
CA ASP A 75 -6.42 12.68 11.25
C ASP A 75 -6.73 13.16 9.82
N CYS A 76 -6.83 12.26 8.85
CA CYS A 76 -7.04 12.58 7.42
C CYS A 76 -8.24 13.51 7.18
N SER A 77 -9.32 13.31 7.95
CA SER A 77 -10.58 14.05 7.82
C SER A 77 -10.51 15.54 8.21
N THR A 78 -9.39 15.96 8.82
CA THR A 78 -9.07 17.36 9.14
C THR A 78 -8.72 18.15 7.89
N CYS A 79 -8.07 17.51 6.92
CA CYS A 79 -7.54 18.16 5.71
C CYS A 79 -8.15 17.63 4.42
N HIS A 80 -8.87 16.51 4.45
CA HIS A 80 -9.56 15.96 3.30
C HIS A 80 -11.01 15.64 3.64
N LYS A 81 -11.89 15.82 2.65
CA LYS A 81 -13.24 15.27 2.66
C LYS A 81 -13.42 14.38 1.45
N GLU A 82 -14.45 13.55 1.49
CA GLU A 82 -14.71 12.61 0.39
C GLU A 82 -15.03 13.35 -0.91
N GLN A 83 -15.91 14.34 -0.84
CA GLN A 83 -16.49 15.01 -2.03
C GLN A 83 -16.09 16.48 -2.18
N GLN A 84 -15.53 17.09 -1.15
CA GLN A 84 -15.26 18.53 -1.12
C GLN A 84 -13.78 18.81 -0.84
N LYS A 85 -13.21 19.74 -1.61
CA LYS A 85 -11.88 20.27 -1.30
C LYS A 85 -11.97 21.16 -0.06
N ILE A 86 -11.07 20.93 0.88
CA ILE A 86 -10.85 21.82 2.03
C ILE A 86 -9.39 22.31 1.97
N VAL A 87 -8.51 21.85 2.86
CA VAL A 87 -7.07 22.09 2.77
C VAL A 87 -6.45 21.30 1.62
N GLY A 88 -6.65 19.98 1.64
CA GLY A 88 -6.27 19.05 0.58
C GLY A 88 -7.41 18.81 -0.43
N PRO A 89 -7.13 18.13 -1.54
CA PRO A 89 -8.13 17.73 -2.53
C PRO A 89 -9.20 16.82 -1.91
N ALA A 90 -10.40 16.81 -2.50
CA ALA A 90 -11.39 15.80 -2.19
C ALA A 90 -10.86 14.40 -2.57
N PHE A 91 -11.24 13.34 -1.85
CA PHE A 91 -10.88 11.97 -2.24
C PHE A 91 -11.41 11.63 -3.64
N ALA A 92 -12.61 12.08 -3.98
CA ALA A 92 -13.19 11.94 -5.31
C ALA A 92 -12.34 12.61 -6.42
N ASP A 93 -11.73 13.77 -6.14
CA ASP A 93 -10.84 14.43 -7.10
C ASP A 93 -9.54 13.66 -7.30
N VAL A 94 -9.01 13.07 -6.22
CA VAL A 94 -7.84 12.19 -6.29
C VAL A 94 -8.15 10.96 -7.14
N ALA A 95 -9.32 10.33 -6.92
CA ALA A 95 -9.78 9.19 -7.70
C ALA A 95 -9.89 9.54 -9.19
N GLU A 96 -10.52 10.67 -9.53
CA GLU A 96 -10.71 11.09 -10.92
C GLU A 96 -9.38 11.41 -11.61
N LYS A 97 -8.45 12.13 -10.95
CA LYS A 97 -7.13 12.45 -11.51
C LYS A 97 -6.32 11.20 -11.86
N TYR A 98 -6.48 10.13 -11.09
CA TYR A 98 -5.67 8.92 -11.18
C TYR A 98 -6.41 7.70 -11.77
N LYS A 99 -7.63 7.92 -12.26
CA LYS A 99 -8.44 6.90 -12.93
C LYS A 99 -7.67 6.24 -14.07
N GLY A 100 -7.73 4.90 -14.12
CA GLY A 100 -7.11 4.11 -15.18
C GLY A 100 -5.59 3.98 -15.11
N LYS A 101 -4.92 4.48 -14.06
CA LYS A 101 -3.45 4.36 -13.92
C LYS A 101 -2.95 3.01 -13.38
N GLY A 102 -3.86 2.08 -13.10
CA GLY A 102 -3.54 0.73 -12.62
C GLY A 102 -2.91 0.71 -11.22
N ASP A 103 -2.48 -0.47 -10.76
CA ASP A 103 -2.09 -0.70 -9.37
C ASP A 103 -0.84 0.07 -8.93
N ALA A 104 0.05 0.44 -9.87
CA ALA A 104 1.25 1.22 -9.58
C ALA A 104 0.93 2.59 -8.94
N ILE A 105 -0.26 3.14 -9.20
CA ILE A 105 -0.67 4.41 -8.59
C ILE A 105 -0.98 4.26 -7.10
N VAL A 106 -1.40 3.08 -6.65
CA VAL A 106 -1.65 2.79 -5.23
C VAL A 106 -0.37 2.99 -4.42
N ASP A 107 0.74 2.45 -4.90
CA ASP A 107 2.04 2.53 -4.20
C ASP A 107 2.60 3.96 -4.20
N THR A 108 2.34 4.70 -5.27
CA THR A 108 2.69 6.13 -5.36
C THR A 108 1.91 6.94 -4.31
N LEU A 109 0.60 6.71 -4.21
CA LEU A 109 -0.25 7.40 -3.24
C LEU A 109 0.06 6.97 -1.80
N ALA A 110 0.30 5.69 -1.55
CA ALA A 110 0.71 5.17 -0.25
C ALA A 110 2.02 5.82 0.22
N ASN A 111 3.03 5.92 -0.66
CA ASN A 111 4.26 6.66 -0.37
C ASN A 111 3.99 8.14 -0.08
N LYS A 112 3.07 8.78 -0.80
CA LYS A 112 2.69 10.18 -0.52
C LYS A 112 2.00 10.34 0.83
N ILE A 113 1.14 9.42 1.24
CA ILE A 113 0.51 9.41 2.57
C ILE A 113 1.60 9.35 3.66
N ILE A 114 2.55 8.43 3.54
CA ILE A 114 3.59 8.23 4.57
C ILE A 114 4.58 9.40 4.60
N LYS A 115 5.04 9.86 3.44
CA LYS A 115 6.14 10.84 3.33
C LYS A 115 5.69 12.29 3.25
N GLY A 116 4.41 12.53 2.95
CA GLY A 116 3.90 13.86 2.65
C GLY A 116 4.42 14.42 1.31
N GLY A 117 4.30 15.73 1.16
CA GLY A 117 4.86 16.48 0.04
C GLY A 117 3.89 17.50 -0.58
N SER A 118 4.35 18.18 -1.62
CA SER A 118 3.62 19.26 -2.32
C SER A 118 3.74 19.14 -3.84
N GLY A 119 3.10 20.04 -4.58
CA GLY A 119 3.25 20.20 -6.04
C GLY A 119 2.13 19.59 -6.88
N ASN A 120 1.60 18.42 -6.49
CA ASN A 120 0.56 17.74 -7.29
C ASN A 120 -0.82 18.46 -7.27
N TRP A 121 -1.08 19.23 -6.22
CA TRP A 121 -2.37 19.83 -5.89
C TRP A 121 -2.28 21.31 -5.47
N GLY A 122 -1.08 21.90 -5.57
CA GLY A 122 -0.78 23.25 -5.11
C GLY A 122 0.54 23.33 -4.34
N THR A 123 0.79 24.50 -3.76
CA THR A 123 2.00 24.81 -3.00
C THR A 123 1.93 24.35 -1.55
N THR A 124 0.74 24.25 -0.97
CA THR A 124 0.53 23.76 0.41
C THR A 124 0.96 22.30 0.52
N PRO A 125 1.94 21.97 1.39
CA PRO A 125 2.38 20.59 1.58
C PRO A 125 1.38 19.79 2.41
N MET A 126 1.18 18.53 2.05
CA MET A 126 0.58 17.53 2.92
C MET A 126 1.65 17.05 3.91
N VAL A 127 1.33 17.09 5.21
CA VAL A 127 2.20 16.54 6.27
C VAL A 127 2.30 15.03 6.09
N GLY A 128 3.49 14.45 6.34
CA GLY A 128 3.68 13.00 6.24
C GLY A 128 3.14 12.26 7.47
N HIS A 129 2.66 11.04 7.25
CA HIS A 129 2.16 10.15 8.30
C HIS A 129 3.07 8.91 8.47
N PRO A 130 4.29 9.05 9.04
CA PRO A 130 5.28 7.97 9.11
C PRO A 130 4.89 6.82 10.04
N SER A 131 3.89 7.00 10.89
CA SER A 131 3.34 5.94 11.76
C SER A 131 2.39 4.99 11.04
N ILE A 132 1.91 5.35 9.84
CA ILE A 132 1.05 4.48 9.04
C ILE A 132 1.92 3.46 8.32
N SER A 133 1.59 2.17 8.47
CA SER A 133 2.27 1.09 7.77
C SER A 133 2.08 1.19 6.25
N MET A 134 2.98 0.60 5.46
CA MET A 134 2.83 0.60 4.01
C MET A 134 1.55 -0.11 3.56
N ASP A 135 1.14 -1.17 4.26
CA ASP A 135 -0.07 -1.93 3.91
C ASP A 135 -1.36 -1.18 4.24
N ASP A 136 -1.39 -0.48 5.37
CA ASP A 136 -2.51 0.42 5.70
C ASP A 136 -2.57 1.59 4.73
N ALA A 137 -1.44 2.19 4.38
CA ALA A 137 -1.37 3.27 3.41
C ALA A 137 -1.87 2.83 2.02
N ARG A 138 -1.53 1.60 1.57
CA ARG A 138 -2.08 1.00 0.35
C ARG A 138 -3.60 0.80 0.47
N THR A 139 -4.08 0.34 1.61
CA THR A 139 -5.51 0.13 1.88
C THR A 139 -6.30 1.44 1.84
N ILE A 140 -5.74 2.50 2.44
CA ILE A 140 -6.27 3.86 2.37
C ILE A 140 -6.28 4.36 0.92
N ALA A 141 -5.16 4.23 0.21
CA ALA A 141 -5.05 4.69 -1.18
C ALA A 141 -6.06 3.99 -2.11
N LYS A 142 -6.25 2.66 -1.97
CA LYS A 142 -7.26 1.91 -2.71
C LYS A 142 -8.67 2.42 -2.43
N TYR A 143 -8.99 2.71 -1.16
CA TYR A 143 -10.27 3.30 -0.81
C TYR A 143 -10.45 4.67 -1.48
N ILE A 144 -9.46 5.57 -1.36
CA ILE A 144 -9.51 6.90 -1.99
C ILE A 144 -9.79 6.79 -3.49
N LEU A 145 -9.09 5.90 -4.19
CA LEU A 145 -9.27 5.66 -5.63
C LEU A 145 -10.63 5.05 -5.99
N SER A 146 -11.34 4.45 -5.02
CA SER A 146 -12.69 3.90 -5.21
C SER A 146 -13.80 4.94 -5.05
N VAL A 147 -13.49 6.10 -4.46
CA VAL A 147 -14.46 7.16 -4.23
C VAL A 147 -14.94 7.73 -5.55
N LYS A 148 -16.25 7.68 -5.79
CA LYS A 148 -16.87 8.30 -6.96
C LYS A 148 -17.24 9.74 -6.65
N LYS A 149 -16.98 10.62 -7.61
CA LYS A 149 -17.45 12.00 -7.57
C LYS A 149 -18.98 12.03 -7.71
N GLN A 150 -19.64 12.74 -6.81
CA GLN A 150 -21.09 12.98 -6.82
C GLN A 150 -21.44 14.18 -7.71
#